data_AF-A0A0B6YFH2-F1
#
_entry.id   AF-A0A0B6YFH2-F1
#
_cell.length_a   1.000
_cell.length_b   1.000
_cell.length_c   1.000
_cell.angle_alpha   90.00
_cell.angle_beta   90.00
_cell.angle_gamma   90.00
#
_symmetry.space_group_name_H-M   'P 1'
#
loop_
_entity.id
_entity.type
_entity.pdbx_description
1 polymer ?
#
loop_
_entity_poly.entity_id
_entity_poly.type
_entity_poly.pdbx_seq_one_letter_code
_entity_poly.pdbx_strand_id
1 'polypeptide(L)'
;MDNSIMNKEGIEKILTTMIPTEEEKSKILEAQMANPDIPLGTAEQFLLTLSTIFELEARLKLWLFKLDFEVSEQELAEPLMDLKKGIAELQKNKTFRCIL
;
A
#
# COMPACT_ATOMS: atom_id res chain seq x y z
N MET A 1 -3.67 -12.85 0.00
CA MET A 1 -4.02 -11.75 0.92
C MET A 1 -5.43 -11.37 0.56
N ASP A 2 -6.34 -11.50 1.51
CA ASP A 2 -7.77 -11.42 1.27
C ASP A 2 -8.18 -9.96 1.13
N ASN A 3 -8.56 -9.53 -0.08
CA ASN A 3 -8.91 -8.13 -0.37
C ASN A 3 -10.22 -7.69 0.33
N SER A 4 -10.97 -8.63 0.93
CA SER A 4 -12.19 -8.34 1.68
C SER A 4 -11.96 -7.85 3.10
N ILE A 5 -10.74 -7.99 3.65
CA ILE A 5 -10.48 -7.81 5.08
C ILE A 5 -9.76 -6.48 5.40
N MET A 6 -9.05 -5.89 4.43
CA MET A 6 -8.28 -4.68 4.68
C MET A 6 -8.41 -3.66 3.54
N ASN A 7 -8.94 -2.48 3.89
CA ASN A 7 -9.13 -1.36 2.97
C ASN A 7 -7.87 -0.50 2.90
N LYS A 8 -7.68 0.20 1.77
CA LYS A 8 -6.59 1.15 1.51
C LYS A 8 -6.38 2.14 2.68
N GLU A 9 -7.46 2.75 3.14
CA GLU A 9 -7.43 3.69 4.28
C GLU A 9 -6.95 3.03 5.58
N GLY A 10 -7.27 1.75 5.80
CA GLY A 10 -6.81 1.00 6.97
C GLY A 10 -5.30 0.78 6.95
N ILE A 11 -4.75 0.45 5.78
CA ILE A 11 -3.31 0.28 5.57
C ILE A 11 -2.58 1.61 5.73
N GLU A 12 -3.09 2.68 5.11
CA GLU A 12 -2.51 4.03 5.21
C GLU A 12 -2.53 4.55 6.66
N LYS A 13 -3.62 4.31 7.39
CA LYS A 13 -3.73 4.70 8.80
C LYS A 13 -2.71 3.97 9.66
N ILE A 14 -2.50 2.67 9.43
CA ILE A 14 -1.47 1.91 10.15
C ILE A 14 -0.09 2.46 9.81
N LEU A 15 0.22 2.65 8.52
CA LEU A 15 1.51 3.17 8.05
C LEU A 15 1.83 4.58 8.55
N THR A 16 0.83 5.47 8.63
CA THR A 16 1.06 6.89 8.89
C THR A 16 0.91 7.26 10.37
N THR A 17 0.01 6.59 11.10
CA THR A 17 -0.39 7.03 12.44
C THR A 17 -0.20 5.98 13.53
N MET A 18 0.06 4.72 13.18
CA MET A 18 0.15 3.64 14.18
C MET A 18 1.41 2.80 14.06
N ILE A 19 2.42 3.22 13.29
CA ILE A 19 3.77 2.67 13.45
C ILE A 19 4.33 3.27 14.74
N PRO A 20 4.49 2.49 15.82
CA PRO A 20 5.09 3.01 17.03
C PRO A 20 6.53 3.42 16.74
N THR A 21 6.94 4.55 17.31
CA THR A 21 8.36 4.91 17.34
C THR A 21 9.11 3.97 18.28
N GLU A 22 10.41 3.77 18.05
CA GLU A 22 11.23 2.93 18.95
C GLU A 22 11.25 3.50 20.39
N GLU A 23 11.09 4.81 20.56
CA GLU A 23 10.97 5.45 21.88
C GLU A 23 9.67 5.08 22.61
N GLU A 24 8.53 5.09 21.92
CA GLU A 24 7.23 4.70 22.49
C GLU A 24 7.24 3.22 22.89
N LYS A 25 7.79 2.38 22.03
CA LYS A 25 7.98 0.95 22.31
C LYS A 25 8.87 0.71 23.53
N SER A 26 9.99 1.42 23.64
CA SER A 26 10.89 1.32 24.80
C SER A 26 10.18 1.71 26.09
N LYS A 27 9.40 2.80 26.08
CA LYS A 27 8.64 3.24 27.26
C LYS A 27 7.56 2.25 27.69
N ILE A 28 6.85 1.64 26.73
CA ILE A 28 5.84 0.62 27.04
C ILE A 28 6.51 -0.60 27.67
N LEU A 29 7.66 -1.04 27.14
CA LEU A 29 8.41 -2.16 27.69
C LEU A 29 8.97 -1.85 29.09
N GLU A 30 9.52 -0.65 29.30
CA GLU A 30 10.00 -0.21 30.62
C GLU A 30 8.88 -0.14 31.65
N ALA A 31 7.71 0.39 31.27
CA ALA A 31 6.54 0.46 32.14
C ALA A 31 6.04 -0.94 32.53
N GLN A 32 6.07 -1.89 31.59
CA GLN A 32 5.73 -3.30 31.84
C GLN A 32 6.75 -3.99 32.75
N MET A 33 8.05 -3.70 32.58
CA MET A 33 9.11 -4.25 33.43
C MET A 33 9.10 -3.64 34.84
N ALA A 34 8.74 -2.36 34.97
CA ALA A 34 8.65 -1.67 36.24
C ALA A 34 7.41 -2.11 37.05
N ASN A 35 6.30 -2.41 36.38
CA ASN A 35 5.04 -2.81 37.00
C ASN A 35 4.48 -4.11 36.38
N PRO A 36 5.08 -5.28 36.69
CA PRO A 36 4.66 -6.56 36.11
C PRO A 36 3.24 -7.01 36.51
N ASP A 37 2.68 -6.47 37.61
CA ASP A 37 1.32 -6.79 38.08
C ASP A 37 0.22 -5.96 37.38
N ILE A 38 0.59 -4.95 36.58
CA ILE A 38 -0.37 -4.09 35.88
C ILE A 38 -0.43 -4.51 34.40
N PRO A 39 -1.58 -5.00 33.90
CA PRO A 39 -1.70 -5.36 32.49
C PRO A 39 -1.68 -4.11 31.61
N LEU A 40 -0.94 -4.19 30.49
CA LEU A 40 -0.95 -3.17 29.44
C LEU A 40 -2.36 -3.00 28.87
N GLY A 41 -2.73 -1.76 28.57
CA GLY A 41 -4.00 -1.43 27.92
C GLY A 41 -4.07 -1.98 26.48
N THR A 42 -5.28 -2.07 25.94
CA THR A 42 -5.52 -2.63 24.60
C THR A 42 -4.72 -1.92 23.49
N ALA A 43 -4.51 -0.60 23.63
CA ALA A 43 -3.72 0.19 22.69
C ALA A 43 -2.21 -0.13 22.77
N GLU A 44 -1.67 -0.33 23.98
CA GLU A 44 -0.27 -0.65 24.19
C GLU A 44 0.05 -2.07 23.70
N GLN A 45 -0.85 -3.02 23.96
CA GLN A 45 -0.76 -4.37 23.41
C GLN A 45 -0.81 -4.37 21.88
N PHE A 46 -1.65 -3.50 21.29
CA PHE A 46 -1.74 -3.35 19.84
C PHE A 46 -0.43 -2.82 19.23
N LEU A 47 0.17 -1.77 19.80
CA LEU A 47 1.45 -1.22 19.34
C LEU A 47 2.61 -2.22 19.47
N LEU A 48 2.67 -2.97 20.57
CA LEU A 48 3.65 -4.05 20.73
C LEU A 48 3.44 -5.15 19.70
N THR A 49 2.19 -5.55 19.46
CA THR A 49 1.87 -6.55 18.43
C THR A 49 2.32 -6.09 17.05
N LEU A 50 2.06 -4.83 16.68
CA LEU A 50 2.56 -4.27 15.41
C LEU A 50 4.10 -4.29 15.33
N SER A 51 4.77 -3.98 16.44
CA SER A 51 6.25 -3.97 16.52
C SER A 51 6.87 -5.37 16.38
N THR A 52 6.13 -6.43 16.75
CA THR A 52 6.62 -7.81 16.61
C THR A 52 6.51 -8.34 15.18
N ILE A 53 5.77 -7.67 14.31
CA ILE A 53 5.64 -8.08 12.92
C ILE A 53 6.88 -7.62 12.14
N PHE A 54 7.68 -8.59 11.70
CA PHE A 54 8.87 -8.33 10.90
C PHE A 54 8.54 -7.62 9.59
N GLU A 55 9.26 -6.52 9.31
CA GLU A 55 9.12 -5.70 8.09
C GLU A 55 7.68 -5.29 7.79
N LEU A 56 6.88 -5.03 8.83
CA LEU A 56 5.48 -4.63 8.70
C LEU A 56 5.31 -3.48 7.70
N GLU A 57 6.14 -2.44 7.81
CA GLU A 57 6.08 -1.27 6.93
C GLU A 57 6.27 -1.64 5.45
N ALA A 58 7.30 -2.43 5.13
CA ALA A 58 7.57 -2.84 3.76
C ALA A 58 6.44 -3.73 3.20
N ARG A 59 5.88 -4.62 4.03
CA ARG A 59 4.76 -5.48 3.65
C ARG A 59 3.47 -4.69 3.42
N LEU A 60 3.18 -3.71 4.26
CA LEU A 60 2.03 -2.83 4.11
C LEU A 60 2.15 -1.95 2.87
N LYS A 61 3.35 -1.41 2.58
CA LYS A 61 3.63 -0.66 1.35
C LYS A 61 3.44 -1.53 0.10
N LEU A 62 3.94 -2.78 0.12
CA LEU A 62 3.74 -3.72 -0.98
C LEU A 62 2.26 -4.07 -1.16
N TRP A 63 1.52 -4.20 -0.07
CA TRP A 63 0.08 -4.49 -0.14
C TRP A 63 -0.69 -3.29 -0.71
N LEU A 64 -0.37 -2.08 -0.27
CA LEU A 64 -0.92 -0.84 -0.83
C LEU A 64 -0.66 -0.78 -2.35
N PHE A 65 0.58 -1.02 -2.75
CA PHE A 65 0.95 -1.10 -4.16
C PHE A 65 0.13 -2.14 -4.92
N LYS A 66 -0.03 -3.35 -4.35
CA LYS A 66 -0.80 -4.41 -4.98
C LYS A 66 -2.28 -4.03 -5.18
N LEU A 67 -2.89 -3.34 -4.22
CA LEU A 67 -4.29 -2.89 -4.33
C LEU A 67 -4.45 -1.85 -5.45
N ASP A 68 -3.48 -0.96 -5.61
CA ASP A 68 -3.51 0.08 -6.65
C ASP A 68 -3.00 -0.40 -8.02
N PHE A 69 -2.29 -1.53 -8.06
CA PHE A 69 -1.59 -2.00 -9.26
C PHE A 69 -2.54 -2.34 -10.40
N GLU A 70 -3.62 -3.09 -10.17
CA GLU A 70 -4.54 -3.49 -11.24
C GLU A 70 -5.20 -2.28 -11.92
N VAL A 71 -5.61 -1.29 -11.11
CA VAL A 71 -6.19 -0.05 -11.63
C VAL A 71 -5.15 0.75 -12.40
N SER A 72 -3.96 0.94 -11.82
CA SER A 72 -2.87 1.70 -12.45
C SER A 72 -2.39 1.03 -13.75
N GLU A 73 -2.32 -0.30 -13.79
CA GLU A 73 -1.98 -1.05 -14.99
C GLU A 73 -3.00 -0.78 -16.09
N GLN A 74 -4.29 -0.90 -15.80
CA GLN A 74 -5.34 -0.69 -16.78
C GLN A 74 -5.35 0.76 -17.31
N GLU A 75 -5.24 1.74 -16.42
CA GLU A 75 -5.17 3.17 -16.78
C GLU A 75 -3.98 3.51 -17.67
N LEU A 76 -2.88 2.77 -17.59
CA LEU A 76 -1.71 2.93 -18.46
C LEU A 76 -1.81 2.10 -19.75
N ALA A 77 -2.35 0.89 -19.68
CA ALA A 77 -2.41 -0.04 -20.80
C ALA A 77 -3.39 0.43 -21.89
N GLU A 78 -4.55 0.95 -21.50
CA GLU A 78 -5.58 1.44 -22.42
C GLU A 78 -5.08 2.56 -23.36
N PRO A 79 -4.53 3.70 -22.87
CA PRO A 79 -4.05 4.77 -23.73
C PRO A 79 -2.88 4.34 -24.61
N LEU A 80 -2.01 3.46 -24.13
CA LEU A 80 -0.91 2.90 -24.94
C LEU A 80 -1.44 2.03 -26.09
N MET A 81 -2.46 1.22 -25.81
CA MET A 81 -3.12 0.38 -26.81
C MET A 81 -3.81 1.24 -27.88
N ASP A 82 -4.49 2.31 -27.47
CA ASP A 82 -5.17 3.22 -28.39
C ASP A 82 -4.20 4.03 -29.24
N LEU A 83 -3.11 4.52 -28.65
CA LEU A 83 -2.03 5.17 -29.40
C LEU A 83 -1.44 4.22 -30.45
N LYS A 84 -1.13 2.98 -30.05
CA LYS A 84 -0.61 1.96 -30.97
C LYS A 84 -1.57 1.68 -32.12
N LYS A 85 -2.88 1.54 -31.83
CA LYS A 85 -3.91 1.36 -32.87
C LYS A 85 -3.99 2.56 -33.80
N GLY A 86 -4.05 3.78 -33.25
CA GLY A 86 -4.12 5.01 -34.01
C GLY A 86 -2.93 5.19 -34.96
N ILE A 87 -1.70 4.91 -34.50
CA ILE A 87 -0.50 4.94 -35.35
C ILE A 87 -0.59 3.88 -36.46
N ALA A 88 -1.02 2.66 -36.13
CA ALA A 88 -1.13 1.58 -37.11
C ALA A 88 -2.20 1.86 -38.18
N GLU A 89 -3.33 2.46 -37.79
CA GLU A 89 -4.37 2.89 -38.72
C GLU A 89 -3.87 4.01 -39.63
N LEU A 90 -3.20 5.02 -39.07
CA LEU A 90 -2.61 6.13 -39.83
C LEU A 90 -1.63 5.62 -40.90
N GLN A 91 -0.73 4.70 -40.52
CA GLN A 91 0.25 4.12 -41.45
C GLN A 91 -0.38 3.28 -42.56
N LYS A 92 -1.46 2.56 -42.26
CA LYS A 92 -2.17 1.70 -43.23
C LYS A 92 -3.13 2.48 -44.13
N ASN A 93 -3.50 3.71 -43.73
CA ASN A 93 -4.50 4.48 -44.45
C ASN A 93 -3.93 5.06 -45.76
N LYS A 94 -4.23 4.38 -46.87
CA LYS A 94 -3.84 4.79 -48.22
C LYS A 94 -4.48 6.10 -48.64
N THR A 95 -5.71 6.37 -48.18
CA THR A 95 -6.41 7.63 -48.45
C THR A 95 -5.69 8.78 -47.77
N PHE A 96 -5.37 8.64 -46.48
CA PHE A 96 -4.61 9.65 -45.71
C PHE A 96 -3.26 10.00 -46.37
N ARG A 97 -2.62 9.02 -47.01
CA ARG A 97 -1.37 9.20 -47.77
C ARG A 97 -1.54 9.97 -49.10
N CYS A 98 -2.75 10.03 -49.66
CA CYS A 98 -3.03 10.72 -50.92
C CYS A 98 -3.49 12.18 -50.73
N ILE A 99 -3.86 12.59 -49.51
CA ILE A 99 -4.35 13.94 -49.16
C ILE A 99 -3.34 14.78 -48.36
N LEU A 100 -2.14 14.23 -48.09
CA LEU A 100 -0.97 14.92 -47.53
C LEU A 100 0.13 15.00 -48.58
#